data_AF-A0A7Y4TZF7-F1
#
_entry.id   AF-A0A7Y4TZF7-F1
#
_cell.length_a   1.000
_cell.length_b   1.000
_cell.length_c   1.000
_cell.angle_alpha   90.00
_cell.angle_beta   90.00
_cell.angle_gamma   90.00
#
_symmetry.space_group_name_H-M   'P 1'
#
loop_
_entity.id
_entity.type
_entity.pdbx_description
1 polymer ?
#
loop_
_entity_poly.entity_id
_entity_poly.type
_entity_poly.pdbx_seq_one_letter_code
_entity_poly.pdbx_strand_id
1 'polypeptide(L)'
;MAIGRTNYTADAVAAARSVLLELTHLLGQYQDDIVVVGGWVPELLLPQSQGHHIGSTDVDLALNHRTLQEAGYRTIKELLLARGYREGSQPFIFHRTVEQEGRELVVEVDFLAGEYDGTGQSHRTQKVQGVRARKARGCDLAFDAPTEITLSGVL
;
A
#
# COMPACT_ATOMS: atom_id res chain seq x y z
N MET A 1 -2.91 21.12 -17.36
CA MET A 1 -4.28 20.87 -16.83
C MET A 1 -4.14 20.61 -15.35
N ALA A 2 -4.57 21.55 -14.51
CA ALA A 2 -4.71 21.30 -13.08
C ALA A 2 -5.90 20.34 -12.89
N ILE A 3 -5.66 19.18 -12.29
CA ILE A 3 -6.72 18.25 -11.92
C ILE A 3 -7.50 18.96 -10.81
N GLY A 4 -8.73 19.38 -11.14
CA GLY A 4 -9.63 20.01 -10.18
C GLY A 4 -9.90 19.05 -9.03
N ARG A 5 -10.00 19.59 -7.82
CA ARG A 5 -10.48 18.91 -6.61
C ARG A 5 -11.84 18.25 -6.86
N THR A 6 -11.84 17.03 -7.40
CA THR A 6 -12.94 16.09 -7.25
C THR A 6 -12.85 15.57 -5.82
N ASN A 7 -13.79 15.97 -4.97
CA ASN A 7 -13.96 15.36 -3.65
C ASN A 7 -14.03 13.84 -3.86
N TYR A 8 -13.10 13.09 -3.27
CA TYR A 8 -13.23 11.66 -3.14
C TYR A 8 -14.59 11.35 -2.52
N THR A 9 -15.31 10.37 -3.07
CA THR A 9 -16.57 9.96 -2.45
C THR A 9 -16.26 9.30 -1.11
N ALA A 10 -17.13 9.48 -0.11
CA ALA A 10 -16.97 8.86 1.19
C ALA A 10 -16.80 7.33 1.06
N ASP A 11 -17.57 6.71 0.16
CA ASP A 11 -17.52 5.28 -0.14
C ASP A 11 -16.14 4.84 -0.67
N ALA A 12 -15.48 5.65 -1.52
CA ALA A 12 -14.17 5.33 -2.06
C ALA A 12 -13.08 5.40 -1.00
N VAL A 13 -13.16 6.39 -0.11
CA VAL A 13 -12.25 6.51 1.04
C VAL A 13 -12.47 5.37 2.03
N ALA A 14 -13.74 5.01 2.31
CA ALA A 14 -14.08 3.87 3.15
C ALA A 14 -13.60 2.54 2.57
N ALA A 15 -13.76 2.33 1.26
CA ALA A 15 -13.23 1.19 0.54
C ALA A 15 -11.71 1.08 0.68
N ALA A 16 -10.97 2.17 0.43
CA ALA A 16 -9.53 2.18 0.55
C ALA A 16 -9.07 1.94 2.00
N ARG A 17 -9.78 2.48 3.00
CA ARG A 17 -9.52 2.19 4.42
C ARG A 17 -9.73 0.72 4.76
N SER A 18 -10.78 0.10 4.22
CA SER A 18 -11.06 -1.33 4.37
C SER A 18 -9.94 -2.18 3.76
N VAL A 19 -9.45 -1.82 2.57
CA VAL A 19 -8.31 -2.50 1.93
C VAL A 19 -7.02 -2.32 2.71
N LEU A 20 -6.77 -1.13 3.27
CA LEU A 20 -5.62 -0.91 4.15
C LEU A 20 -5.66 -1.85 5.38
N LEU A 21 -6.81 -1.96 6.06
CA LEU A 21 -7.01 -2.89 7.18
C LEU A 21 -6.80 -4.34 6.75
N GLU A 22 -7.34 -4.75 5.59
CA GLU A 22 -7.17 -6.09 5.04
C GLU A 22 -5.69 -6.41 4.79
N LEU A 23 -4.95 -5.47 4.19
CA LEU A 23 -3.52 -5.63 3.91
C LEU A 23 -2.69 -5.76 5.19
N THR A 24 -2.99 -4.98 6.24
CA THR A 24 -2.27 -5.12 7.52
C THR A 24 -2.45 -6.49 8.16
N HIS A 25 -3.64 -7.09 8.05
CA HIS A 25 -3.87 -8.48 8.50
C HIS A 25 -3.20 -9.50 7.57
N LEU A 26 -3.38 -9.35 6.25
CA LEU A 26 -2.90 -10.31 5.26
C LEU A 26 -1.36 -10.39 5.24
N LEU A 27 -0.70 -9.24 5.41
CA LEU A 27 0.76 -9.11 5.32
C LEU A 27 1.42 -8.99 6.70
N GLY A 28 0.69 -9.28 7.79
CA GLY A 28 1.18 -9.07 9.17
C GLY A 28 2.48 -9.82 9.50
N GLN A 29 2.75 -10.97 8.86
CA GLN A 29 4.02 -11.68 9.04
C GLN A 29 5.25 -10.95 8.45
N TYR A 30 5.04 -9.90 7.66
CA TYR A 30 6.08 -9.08 7.03
C TYR A 30 6.09 -7.63 7.55
N GLN A 31 5.35 -7.35 8.63
CA GLN A 31 5.12 -5.98 9.11
C GLN A 31 6.40 -5.18 9.37
N ASP A 32 7.49 -5.84 9.80
CA ASP A 32 8.77 -5.19 10.10
C ASP A 32 9.46 -4.62 8.85
N ASP A 33 9.02 -5.04 7.67
CA ASP A 33 9.60 -4.71 6.37
C ASP A 33 8.61 -3.96 5.45
N ILE A 34 7.43 -3.60 5.96
CA ILE A 34 6.38 -2.92 5.20
C ILE A 34 5.96 -1.65 5.93
N VAL A 35 5.94 -0.53 5.21
CA VAL A 35 5.53 0.76 5.76
C VAL A 35 4.45 1.39 4.88
N VAL A 36 3.37 1.88 5.50
CA VAL A 36 2.35 2.68 4.79
C VAL A 36 2.96 4.03 4.44
N VAL A 37 2.87 4.41 3.17
CA VAL A 37 3.33 5.71 2.67
C VAL A 37 2.19 6.42 1.92
N GLY A 38 2.47 7.56 1.31
CA GLY A 38 1.48 8.25 0.47
C GLY A 38 0.34 8.91 1.24
N GLY A 39 -0.84 8.94 0.62
CA GLY A 39 -1.98 9.78 1.03
C GLY A 39 -2.61 9.44 2.39
N TRP A 40 -2.44 8.21 2.88
CA TRP A 40 -2.97 7.80 4.18
C TRP A 40 -2.16 8.35 5.37
N VAL A 41 -0.88 8.65 5.18
CA VAL A 41 0.03 8.99 6.28
C VAL A 41 -0.45 10.17 7.14
N PRO A 42 -0.94 11.31 6.59
CA PRO A 42 -1.42 12.41 7.41
C PRO A 42 -2.60 12.04 8.31
N GLU A 43 -3.58 11.29 7.78
CA GLU A 43 -4.76 10.84 8.54
C GLU A 43 -4.36 9.86 9.66
N LEU A 44 -3.41 8.97 9.38
CA LEU A 44 -2.96 7.97 10.37
C LEU A 44 -2.16 8.60 11.52
N LEU A 45 -1.28 9.56 11.21
CA LEU A 45 -0.43 10.20 12.23
C LEU A 45 -1.15 11.29 13.02
N LEU A 46 -2.14 11.97 12.43
CA LEU A 46 -2.81 13.13 13.01
C LEU A 46 -4.34 12.98 13.04
N PRO A 47 -4.90 11.91 13.63
CA PRO A 47 -6.35 11.64 13.58
C PRO A 47 -7.21 12.70 14.30
N GLN A 48 -6.60 13.62 15.05
CA GLN A 48 -7.26 14.65 15.85
C GLN A 48 -6.90 16.08 15.42
N SER A 49 -6.32 16.27 14.22
CA SER A 49 -6.04 17.63 13.72
C SER A 49 -7.34 18.41 13.50
N GLN A 50 -7.31 19.73 13.71
CA GLN A 50 -8.51 20.60 13.63
C GLN A 50 -9.17 20.69 12.23
N GLY A 51 -8.66 19.95 11.25
CA GLY A 51 -9.40 19.56 10.05
C GLY A 51 -9.25 18.06 9.85
N HIS A 52 -10.37 17.36 9.59
CA HIS A 52 -10.34 15.99 9.11
C HIS A 52 -9.57 15.94 7.78
N HIS A 53 -8.56 15.08 7.68
CA HIS A 53 -7.94 14.81 6.38
C HIS A 53 -9.00 14.14 5.49
N ILE A 54 -8.97 14.42 4.19
CA ILE A 54 -9.98 13.90 3.24
C ILE A 54 -9.85 12.39 2.98
N GLY A 55 -8.80 11.75 3.51
CA GLY A 55 -8.44 10.35 3.26
C GLY A 55 -7.70 10.15 1.93
N SER A 56 -7.57 8.88 1.51
CA SER A 56 -7.07 8.48 0.19
C SER A 56 -8.01 7.43 -0.42
N THR A 57 -7.97 7.28 -1.75
CA THR A 57 -8.76 6.27 -2.48
C THR A 57 -7.95 5.07 -2.96
N ASP A 58 -6.65 5.11 -2.73
CA ASP A 58 -5.63 4.12 -3.03
C ASP A 58 -4.85 3.76 -1.74
N VAL A 59 -3.99 2.75 -1.82
CA VAL A 59 -3.11 2.35 -0.72
C VAL A 59 -1.68 2.19 -1.24
N ASP A 60 -0.75 3.02 -0.74
CA ASP A 60 0.67 2.90 -1.05
C ASP A 60 1.43 2.18 0.08
N LEU A 61 2.15 1.11 -0.28
CA LEU A 61 2.99 0.35 0.63
C LEU A 61 4.44 0.37 0.16
N ALA A 62 5.35 0.85 1.01
CA ALA A 62 6.77 0.69 0.82
C ALA A 62 7.21 -0.71 1.29
N LEU A 63 7.92 -1.44 0.45
CA LEU A 63 8.50 -2.75 0.75
C LEU A 63 10.02 -2.62 0.91
N ASN A 64 10.55 -3.06 2.06
CA ASN A 64 11.99 -3.04 2.32
C ASN A 64 12.69 -4.18 1.58
N HIS A 65 12.95 -3.99 0.29
CA HIS A 65 13.61 -4.98 -0.55
C HIS A 65 15.01 -5.44 -0.08
N ARG A 66 15.63 -4.75 0.89
CA ARG A 66 16.96 -5.09 1.42
C ARG A 66 16.89 -6.17 2.51
N THR A 67 15.83 -6.17 3.29
CA THR A 67 15.66 -7.03 4.47
C THR A 67 14.49 -7.99 4.34
N LEU A 68 13.51 -7.69 3.48
CA LEU A 68 12.34 -8.52 3.22
C LEU A 68 12.71 -9.82 2.48
N GLN A 69 13.22 -10.78 3.25
CA GLN A 69 13.69 -12.08 2.74
C GLN A 69 12.53 -12.99 2.36
N GLU A 70 12.75 -13.91 1.42
CA GLU A 70 11.85 -15.04 1.13
C GLU A 70 11.84 -16.04 2.31
N ALA A 71 11.36 -15.60 3.47
CA ALA A 71 11.33 -16.39 4.70
C ALA A 71 10.02 -17.18 4.88
N GLY A 72 9.03 -16.97 4.00
CA GLY A 72 7.69 -17.56 4.10
C GLY A 72 7.43 -18.70 3.11
N TYR A 73 6.49 -19.59 3.45
CA TYR A 73 6.00 -20.66 2.56
C TYR A 73 5.26 -20.14 1.33
N ARG A 74 4.79 -18.88 1.39
CA ARG A 74 4.13 -18.16 0.30
C ARG A 74 4.70 -16.75 0.21
N THR A 75 4.78 -16.23 -0.99
CA THR A 75 5.20 -14.85 -1.29
C THR A 75 4.05 -13.86 -1.09
N ILE A 76 4.35 -12.56 -0.92
CA ILE A 76 3.34 -11.47 -0.90
C ILE A 76 2.44 -11.56 -2.14
N LYS A 77 3.01 -11.78 -3.33
CA LYS A 77 2.21 -11.94 -4.55
C LYS A 77 1.19 -13.07 -4.42
N GLU A 78 1.60 -14.24 -3.94
CA GLU A 78 0.70 -15.39 -3.78
C GLU A 78 -0.40 -15.13 -2.75
N LEU A 79 -0.08 -14.44 -1.66
CA LEU A 79 -1.07 -14.05 -0.64
C LEU A 79 -2.12 -13.09 -1.22
N LEU A 80 -1.69 -12.08 -1.98
CA LEU A 80 -2.58 -11.14 -2.64
C LEU A 80 -3.50 -11.86 -3.64
N LEU A 81 -2.94 -12.70 -4.51
CA LEU A 81 -3.73 -13.45 -5.50
C LEU A 81 -4.73 -14.39 -4.81
N ALA A 82 -4.31 -15.11 -3.76
CA ALA A 82 -5.19 -15.99 -2.99
C ALA A 82 -6.32 -15.24 -2.29
N ARG A 83 -6.12 -13.97 -1.93
CA ARG A 83 -7.14 -13.10 -1.31
C ARG A 83 -8.08 -12.45 -2.32
N GLY A 84 -7.80 -12.58 -3.62
CA GLY A 84 -8.63 -12.04 -4.71
C GLY A 84 -8.15 -10.71 -5.27
N TYR A 85 -6.91 -10.29 -4.98
CA TYR A 85 -6.29 -9.16 -5.68
C TYR A 85 -5.94 -9.56 -7.11
N ARG A 86 -5.98 -8.59 -8.02
CA ARG A 86 -5.62 -8.77 -9.43
C ARG A 86 -4.45 -7.85 -9.77
N GLU A 87 -3.50 -8.36 -10.54
CA GLU A 87 -2.40 -7.53 -11.04
C GLU A 87 -2.94 -6.45 -11.99
N GLY A 88 -2.42 -5.23 -11.84
CA GLY A 88 -2.69 -4.11 -12.72
C GLY A 88 -1.86 -4.18 -14.01
N SER A 89 -2.00 -3.15 -14.85
CA SER A 89 -1.22 -3.05 -16.10
C SER A 89 0.28 -2.84 -15.85
N GLN A 90 0.63 -2.26 -14.70
CA GLN A 90 2.00 -2.10 -14.23
C GLN A 90 2.29 -3.13 -13.13
N PRO A 91 3.51 -3.69 -13.06
CA PRO A 91 3.79 -4.84 -12.19
C PRO A 91 3.98 -4.48 -10.70
N PHE A 92 3.84 -3.20 -10.36
CA PHE A 92 3.81 -2.70 -8.98
C PHE A 92 2.39 -2.37 -8.49
N ILE A 93 1.38 -2.49 -9.36
CA ILE A 93 0.00 -2.12 -9.09
C ILE A 93 -0.84 -3.40 -8.91
N PHE A 94 -1.65 -3.44 -7.87
CA PHE A 94 -2.68 -4.44 -7.64
C PHE A 94 -4.04 -3.78 -7.44
N HIS A 95 -5.10 -4.46 -7.85
CA HIS A 95 -6.47 -4.01 -7.67
C HIS A 95 -7.22 -4.94 -6.73
N ARG A 96 -7.97 -4.36 -5.80
CA ARG A 96 -8.89 -5.08 -4.91
C ARG A 96 -10.30 -4.56 -5.11
N THR A 97 -11.22 -5.44 -5.48
CA THR A 97 -12.65 -5.12 -5.55
C THR A 97 -13.29 -5.36 -4.19
N VAL A 98 -13.86 -4.34 -3.57
CA VAL A 98 -14.61 -4.44 -2.31
C VAL A 98 -16.05 -3.97 -2.51
N GLU A 99 -16.98 -4.51 -1.73
CA GLU A 99 -18.36 -4.06 -1.73
C GLU A 99 -18.54 -3.00 -0.63
N GLN A 100 -19.08 -1.84 -0.98
CA GLN A 100 -19.46 -0.78 -0.05
C GLN A 100 -20.88 -0.33 -0.39
N GLU A 101 -21.79 -0.38 0.57
CA GLU A 101 -23.21 0.00 0.39
C GLU A 101 -23.88 -0.62 -0.86
N GLY A 102 -23.58 -1.89 -1.16
CA GLY A 102 -24.13 -2.60 -2.31
C GLY A 102 -23.51 -2.22 -3.66
N ARG A 103 -22.38 -1.50 -3.67
CA ARG A 103 -21.61 -1.14 -4.86
C ARG A 103 -20.22 -1.76 -4.82
N GLU A 104 -19.80 -2.32 -5.95
CA GLU A 104 -18.42 -2.75 -6.13
C GLU A 104 -17.52 -1.54 -6.41
N LEU A 105 -16.53 -1.36 -5.55
CA LEU A 105 -15.48 -0.35 -5.69
C LEU A 105 -14.14 -1.05 -5.89
N VAL A 106 -13.35 -0.53 -6.83
CA VAL A 106 -12.00 -1.04 -7.11
C VAL A 106 -11.01 -0.09 -6.46
N VAL A 107 -10.21 -0.62 -5.53
CA VAL A 107 -9.13 0.10 -4.86
C VAL A 107 -7.80 -0.30 -5.48
N GLU A 108 -6.98 0.70 -5.80
CA GLU A 108 -5.60 0.52 -6.28
C GLU A 108 -4.65 0.38 -5.08
N VAL A 109 -3.71 -0.56 -5.20
CA VAL A 109 -2.65 -0.81 -4.21
C VAL A 109 -1.32 -0.76 -4.92
N ASP A 110 -0.50 0.21 -4.51
CA ASP A 110 0.79 0.50 -5.11
C ASP A 110 1.92 0.03 -4.21
N PHE A 111 2.81 -0.80 -4.77
CA PHE A 111 4.02 -1.22 -4.09
C PHE A 111 5.21 -0.37 -4.51
N LEU A 112 5.81 0.32 -3.55
CA LEU A 112 7.01 1.13 -3.72
C LEU A 112 8.20 0.45 -3.04
N ALA A 113 9.41 0.78 -3.48
CA ALA A 113 10.64 0.36 -2.84
C ALA A 113 11.75 1.39 -3.09
N GLY A 114 12.79 1.31 -2.28
CA GLY A 114 14.03 2.05 -2.46
C GLY A 114 14.58 2.04 -3.87
N GLU A 115 15.15 3.18 -4.29
CA GLU A 115 15.84 3.30 -5.58
C GLU A 115 17.15 2.51 -5.59
N TYR A 116 17.84 2.51 -4.45
CA TYR A 116 19.21 2.02 -4.29
C TYR A 116 19.23 0.63 -3.69
N ASP A 117 20.29 -0.10 -4.03
CA ASP A 117 20.47 -1.53 -3.75
C ASP A 117 19.44 -2.41 -4.50
N GLY A 118 19.66 -3.72 -4.57
CA GLY A 118 18.80 -4.62 -5.36
C GLY A 118 19.04 -4.56 -6.87
N THR A 119 18.00 -4.29 -7.66
CA THR A 119 18.09 -4.32 -9.13
C THR A 119 18.91 -3.15 -9.68
N GLY A 120 19.55 -3.34 -10.85
CA GLY A 120 20.39 -2.30 -11.46
C GLY A 120 19.63 -1.00 -11.83
N GLN A 121 20.37 0.08 -12.05
CA GLN A 121 19.81 1.41 -12.38
C GLN A 121 18.97 1.44 -13.68
N SER A 122 19.23 0.52 -14.61
CA SER A 122 18.43 0.34 -15.83
C SER A 122 17.03 -0.22 -15.57
N HIS A 123 16.78 -0.76 -14.37
CA HIS A 123 15.47 -1.28 -13.98
C HIS A 123 14.67 -0.25 -13.18
N ARG A 124 13.38 -0.14 -13.52
CA ARG A 124 12.42 0.75 -12.85
C ARG A 124 11.81 0.15 -11.57
N THR A 125 12.07 -1.13 -11.27
CA THR A 125 11.42 -1.85 -10.17
C THR A 125 12.41 -2.71 -9.41
N GLN A 126 12.16 -2.90 -8.11
CA GLN A 126 12.80 -3.91 -7.28
C GLN A 126 12.03 -5.22 -7.37
N LYS A 127 12.73 -6.36 -7.27
CA LYS A 127 12.09 -7.68 -7.13
C LYS A 127 12.05 -8.02 -5.65
N VAL A 128 10.87 -8.30 -5.11
CA VAL A 128 10.70 -8.61 -3.69
C VAL A 128 9.44 -9.43 -3.51
N GLN A 129 9.49 -10.55 -2.79
CA GLN A 129 8.30 -11.38 -2.47
C GLN A 129 7.35 -11.64 -3.66
N GLY A 130 7.93 -11.99 -4.82
CA GLY A 130 7.17 -12.24 -6.05
C GLY A 130 6.54 -11.01 -6.73
N VAL A 131 6.57 -9.83 -6.11
CA VAL A 131 6.10 -8.56 -6.69
C VAL A 131 7.26 -7.76 -7.31
N ARG A 132 6.92 -6.74 -8.12
CA ARG A 132 7.89 -5.82 -8.70
C ARG A 132 7.65 -4.38 -8.26
N ALA A 133 7.98 -4.06 -7.02
CA ALA A 133 7.78 -2.74 -6.42
C ALA A 133 8.49 -1.62 -7.20
N ARG A 134 7.85 -0.47 -7.38
CA ARG A 134 8.38 0.67 -8.12
C ARG A 134 9.49 1.35 -7.34
N LYS A 135 10.65 1.55 -7.99
CA LYS A 135 11.72 2.37 -7.42
C LYS A 135 11.26 3.81 -7.22
N ALA A 136 11.35 4.29 -5.99
CA ALA A 136 11.10 5.66 -5.60
C ALA A 136 12.30 6.20 -4.82
N ARG A 137 12.83 7.35 -5.27
CA ARG A 137 13.95 8.01 -4.59
C ARG A 137 13.54 8.43 -3.19
N GLY A 138 14.36 8.11 -2.20
CA GLY A 138 14.10 8.45 -0.79
C GLY A 138 13.08 7.53 -0.11
N CYS A 139 12.48 6.57 -0.81
CA CYS A 139 11.57 5.60 -0.21
C CYS A 139 12.25 4.75 0.87
N ASP A 140 13.56 4.53 0.76
CA ASP A 140 14.36 3.85 1.78
C ASP A 140 14.27 4.53 3.17
N LEU A 141 14.08 5.86 3.22
CA LEU A 141 13.98 6.62 4.47
C LEU A 141 12.72 6.26 5.27
N ALA A 142 11.71 5.69 4.63
CA ALA A 142 10.49 5.24 5.31
C ALA A 142 10.78 4.14 6.36
N PHE A 143 11.91 3.44 6.22
CA PHE A 143 12.32 2.35 7.11
C PHE A 143 13.28 2.78 8.22
N ASP A 144 13.83 4.01 8.18
CA ASP A 144 14.83 4.46 9.17
C ASP A 144 14.19 4.77 10.54
N ALA A 145 12.97 5.32 10.54
CA ALA A 145 12.23 5.69 11.75
C ALA A 145 10.71 5.67 11.53
N PRO A 146 10.10 4.50 11.28
CA PRO A 146 8.66 4.39 11.12
C PRO A 146 7.94 4.68 12.44
N THR A 147 6.67 5.09 12.34
CA THR A 147 5.77 5.20 13.50
C THR A 147 4.80 4.03 13.50
N GLU A 148 4.78 3.25 14.57
CA GLU A 148 3.80 2.18 14.75
C GLU A 148 2.44 2.76 15.14
N ILE A 149 1.39 2.32 14.43
CA ILE A 149 0.02 2.80 14.65
C ILE A 149 -0.89 1.57 14.68
N THR A 150 -1.73 1.48 15.72
CA THR A 150 -2.76 0.45 15.78
C THR A 150 -3.95 0.86 14.91
N LEU A 151 -4.18 0.13 13.82
CA LEU A 151 -5.36 0.28 12.99
C LEU A 151 -6.51 -0.59 13.51
N SER A 152 -7.71 -0.01 13.60
CA SER A 152 -8.93 -0.72 14.00
C SER A 152 -10.08 -0.46 13.04
N GLY A 153 -10.93 -1.47 12.89
CA GLY A 153 -12.13 -1.44 12.03
C GLY A 153 -12.75 -2.83 11.91
N VAL A 154 -13.84 -2.90 11.14
CA VAL A 154 -14.53 -4.15 10.80
C VAL A 154 -14.21 -4.48 9.34
N LEU A 155 -13.80 -5.72 9.09
CA LEU A 155 -13.55 -6.28 7.75
C LEU A 155 -14.76 -7.05 7.23
#